data_AF-A0A6P2FRN6-F1
#
_entry.id   AF-A0A6P2FRN6-F1
#
_cell.length_a   1.000
_cell.length_b   1.000
_cell.length_c   1.000
_cell.angle_alpha   90.00
_cell.angle_beta   90.00
_cell.angle_gamma   90.00
#
_symmetry.space_group_name_H-M   'P 1'
#
loop_
_entity.id
_entity.type
_entity.pdbx_description
1 polymer ?
#
loop_
_entity_poly.entity_id
_entity_poly.type
_entity_poly.pdbx_seq_one_letter_code
_entity_poly.pdbx_strand_id
1 'polypeptide(L)'
;MDQESHVFPFDLESPIPIMFWDPLEFTLSLILMGFGIIAHMWILGVLMGGGVLIGARYLKRGSKRGAMQHFLWAHGLQLDAPLKTRFKPAWLNDFTE
;
A
#
# COMPACT_ATOMS: atom_id res chain seq x y z
N MET A 1 27.27 10.93 4.30
CA MET A 1 26.43 9.89 4.93
C MET A 1 25.14 10.58 5.31
N ASP A 2 24.00 10.14 4.76
CA ASP A 2 22.71 10.76 5.05
C ASP A 2 22.37 10.62 6.54
N GLN A 3 22.12 11.74 7.20
CA GLN A 3 21.72 11.80 8.62
C GLN A 3 20.34 11.19 8.88
N GLU A 4 19.61 10.76 7.86
CA GLU A 4 18.30 10.12 8.00
C GLU A 4 18.31 8.61 7.67
N SER A 5 19.47 8.03 7.35
CA SER A 5 19.58 6.60 6.98
C SER A 5 19.15 5.62 8.08
N HIS A 6 18.95 6.12 9.30
CA HIS A 6 18.62 5.38 10.50
C HIS A 6 17.15 5.57 10.93
N VAL A 7 16.41 6.44 10.25
CA VAL A 7 14.97 6.61 10.46
C VAL A 7 14.24 5.56 9.63
N PHE A 8 13.59 4.61 10.31
CA PHE A 8 12.78 3.62 9.62
C PHE A 8 11.60 4.30 8.92
N PRO A 9 11.43 4.12 7.60
CA PRO A 9 10.34 4.76 6.88
C PRO A 9 9.00 4.21 7.35
N PHE A 10 8.04 5.10 7.58
CA PHE A 10 6.69 4.76 8.02
C PHE A 10 5.87 4.02 6.94
N ASP A 11 6.36 4.00 5.69
CA ASP A 11 5.63 3.47 4.52
C ASP A 11 6.34 2.25 3.89
N LEU A 12 6.93 1.39 4.72
CA LEU A 12 7.60 0.15 4.28
C LEU A 12 6.70 -0.81 3.49
N GLU A 13 5.37 -0.70 3.66
CA GLU A 13 4.38 -1.51 2.95
C GLU A 13 3.91 -0.93 1.63
N SER A 14 4.25 0.34 1.35
CA SER A 14 3.80 0.95 0.11
C SER A 14 4.39 0.19 -1.08
N PRO A 15 3.55 -0.24 -2.03
CA PRO A 15 4.06 -0.79 -3.26
C PRO A 15 4.86 0.29 -3.99
N ILE A 16 5.97 -0.10 -4.61
CA ILE A 16 6.78 0.81 -5.41
C ILE A 16 5.92 1.34 -6.56
N PRO A 17 5.72 2.66 -6.67
CA PRO A 17 4.82 3.21 -7.68
C PRO A 17 5.41 3.07 -9.08
N ILE A 18 4.55 2.76 -10.06
CA ILE A 18 4.85 2.85 -11.49
C ILE A 18 4.31 4.19 -11.98
N MET A 19 5.20 5.10 -12.40
CA MET A 19 4.81 6.41 -12.93
C MET A 19 3.75 7.12 -12.06
N PHE A 20 3.91 7.16 -10.73
CA PHE A 20 2.97 7.81 -9.80
C PHE A 20 1.65 7.09 -9.47
N TRP A 21 1.47 5.84 -9.91
CA TRP A 21 0.34 4.97 -9.54
C TRP A 21 0.82 3.64 -8.97
N ASP A 22 -0.03 2.95 -8.21
CA ASP A 22 0.34 1.61 -7.74
C ASP A 22 0.35 0.63 -8.91
N PRO A 23 1.20 -0.42 -8.86
CA PRO A 23 1.29 -1.43 -9.90
C PRO A 23 -0.07 -2.05 -10.28
N LEU A 24 -0.92 -2.29 -9.28
CA LEU A 24 -2.25 -2.86 -9.50
C LEU A 24 -3.16 -1.91 -10.27
N GLU A 25 -3.20 -0.63 -9.89
CA GLU A 25 -4.04 0.39 -10.55
C GLU A 25 -3.62 0.58 -12.00
N PHE A 26 -2.31 0.65 -12.22
CA PHE A 26 -1.71 0.78 -13.53
C PHE A 26 -2.04 -0.43 -14.42
N THR A 27 -1.89 -1.64 -13.87
CA THR A 27 -2.22 -2.88 -14.59
C THR A 27 -3.71 -2.96 -14.92
N LEU A 28 -4.58 -2.62 -13.97
CA LEU A 28 -6.03 -2.63 -14.17
C LEU A 28 -6.45 -1.62 -15.26
N SER A 29 -5.84 -0.43 -15.26
CA SER A 29 -6.05 0.60 -16.27
C SER A 29 -5.68 0.11 -17.67
N LEU A 30 -4.52 -0.55 -17.80
CA LEU A 30 -4.07 -1.16 -19.06
C LEU A 30 -5.01 -2.26 -19.54
N ILE A 31 -5.49 -3.12 -18.64
CA ILE A 31 -6.44 -4.19 -18.97
C ILE A 31 -7.75 -3.60 -19.49
N LEU A 32 -8.31 -2.60 -18.80
CA LEU A 32 -9.57 -1.95 -19.22
C LEU A 32 -9.43 -1.24 -20.56
N MET A 33 -8.31 -0.54 -20.78
CA MET A 33 -8.03 0.09 -22.05
C MET A 33 -7.87 -0.95 -23.16
N GLY A 34 -7.09 -2.01 -22.93
CA GLY A 34 -6.88 -3.11 -23.88
C GLY A 34 -8.18 -3.82 -24.25
N PHE A 35 -9.04 -4.10 -23.27
CA PHE A 35 -10.36 -4.70 -23.50
C PHE A 35 -11.26 -3.78 -24.33
N GLY A 36 -11.27 -2.47 -24.04
CA GLY A 36 -12.00 -1.48 -24.83
C GLY A 36 -11.53 -1.43 -26.29
N ILE A 37 -10.23 -1.54 -26.54
CA ILE A 37 -9.67 -1.59 -27.90
C ILE A 37 -10.14 -2.86 -28.63
N ILE A 38 -10.02 -4.04 -28.01
CA ILE A 38 -10.43 -5.32 -28.60
C ILE A 38 -11.94 -5.32 -28.92
N ALA A 39 -12.76 -4.80 -28.02
CA ALA A 39 -14.21 -4.69 -28.19
C ALA A 39 -14.66 -3.58 -29.16
N HIS A 40 -13.75 -2.84 -29.79
CA HIS A 40 -14.04 -1.65 -30.60
C HIS A 40 -14.76 -0.52 -29.84
N MET A 41 -14.71 -0.54 -28.50
CA MET A 41 -15.25 0.47 -27.58
C MET A 41 -14.11 1.25 -26.92
N TRP A 42 -13.12 1.67 -27.71
CA TRP A 42 -11.86 2.24 -27.21
C TRP A 42 -12.07 3.49 -26.33
N ILE A 43 -13.06 4.32 -26.66
CA ILE A 43 -13.41 5.52 -25.87
C ILE A 43 -13.81 5.13 -24.45
N LEU A 44 -14.66 4.11 -24.30
CA LEU A 44 -15.05 3.62 -22.98
C LEU A 44 -13.89 2.97 -22.25
N GLY A 45 -13.03 2.23 -22.96
CA GLY A 45 -11.81 1.66 -22.40
C GLY A 45 -10.88 2.74 -21.81
N VAL A 46 -10.68 3.84 -22.53
CA VAL A 46 -9.87 4.98 -22.07
C VAL A 46 -10.53 5.69 -20.88
N LEU A 47 -11.85 5.94 -20.94
CA LEU A 47 -12.57 6.60 -19.83
C LEU A 47 -12.54 5.75 -18.55
N MET A 48 -12.77 4.44 -18.66
CA MET A 48 -12.73 3.53 -17.53
C MET A 48 -11.31 3.37 -16.97
N GLY A 49 -10.32 3.21 -17.84
CA GLY A 49 -8.91 3.12 -17.44
C GLY A 49 -8.41 4.39 -16.75
N GLY A 50 -8.75 5.56 -17.28
CA GLY A 50 -8.45 6.85 -16.63
C GLY A 50 -9.23 7.05 -15.32
N GLY A 51 -10.50 6.63 -15.29
CA GLY A 51 -11.34 6.65 -14.09
C GLY A 51 -10.76 5.84 -12.94
N VAL A 52 -10.17 4.67 -13.22
CA VAL A 52 -9.48 3.85 -12.22
C VAL A 52 -8.26 4.57 -11.67
N LEU A 53 -7.41 5.15 -12.53
CA LEU A 53 -6.19 5.85 -12.10
C LEU A 53 -6.49 7.07 -11.21
N ILE A 54 -7.62 7.74 -11.43
CA ILE A 54 -8.06 8.89 -10.62
C ILE A 54 -8.78 8.41 -9.35
N GLY A 55 -9.72 7.48 -9.49
CA GLY A 55 -10.58 7.00 -8.40
C GLY A 55 -9.84 6.19 -7.34
N ALA A 56 -8.81 5.46 -7.74
CA ALA A 56 -8.10 4.58 -6.81
C ALA A 56 -7.30 5.34 -5.74
N ARG A 57 -6.89 6.59 -6.01
CA ARG A 57 -6.36 7.52 -5.00
C ARG A 57 -7.36 7.83 -3.88
N TYR A 58 -8.66 7.87 -4.20
CA TYR A 58 -9.72 8.13 -3.21
C TYR A 58 -10.08 6.88 -2.40
N LEU A 59 -10.11 5.71 -3.04
CA LEU A 59 -10.37 4.43 -2.38
C LEU A 59 -9.29 4.08 -1.34
N LYS A 60 -8.04 4.45 -1.59
CA LYS A 60 -6.92 4.19 -0.68
C LYS A 60 -6.89 5.01 0.59
N ARG A 61 -7.62 6.12 0.68
CA ARG A 61 -7.69 6.94 1.91
C ARG A 61 -8.20 6.14 3.12
N GLY A 62 -8.93 5.05 2.91
CA GLY A 62 -9.42 4.15 3.96
C GLY A 62 -8.60 2.88 4.17
N SER A 63 -7.53 2.64 3.40
CA SER A 63 -6.71 1.44 3.56
C SER A 63 -5.98 1.49 4.90
N LYS A 64 -6.24 0.50 5.77
CA LYS A 64 -5.55 0.37 7.05
C LYS A 64 -4.08 0.05 6.79
N ARG A 65 -3.23 1.06 6.99
CA ARG A 65 -1.77 0.92 6.98
C ARG A 65 -1.32 0.28 8.29
N GLY A 66 -0.29 -0.57 8.26
CA GLY A 66 0.35 -1.09 9.47
C GLY A 66 0.33 -2.61 9.65
N ALA A 67 -0.04 -3.40 8.65
CA ALA A 67 -0.01 -4.87 8.78
C ALA A 67 1.42 -5.38 9.00
N MET A 68 2.38 -4.82 8.27
CA MET A 68 3.81 -5.06 8.42
C MET A 68 4.33 -4.48 9.72
N GLN A 69 3.80 -3.34 10.18
CA GLN A 69 4.18 -2.81 11.49
C GLN A 69 3.74 -3.75 12.61
N HIS A 70 2.54 -4.33 12.52
CA HIS A 70 2.08 -5.40 13.42
C HIS A 70 2.91 -6.69 13.28
N PHE A 71 3.26 -7.09 12.05
CA PHE A 71 4.11 -8.27 11.79
C PHE A 71 5.52 -8.11 12.38
N LEU A 72 6.16 -6.97 12.14
CA LEU A 72 7.47 -6.61 12.67
C LEU A 72 7.43 -6.55 14.20
N TRP A 73 6.39 -5.93 14.75
CA TRP A 73 6.19 -5.92 16.20
C TRP A 73 6.05 -7.34 16.76
N ALA A 74 5.28 -8.23 16.13
CA ALA A 74 5.14 -9.63 16.56
C ALA A 74 6.45 -10.43 16.49
N HIS A 75 7.35 -10.08 15.56
CA HIS A 75 8.71 -10.65 15.45
C HIS A 75 9.72 -10.01 16.41
N GLY A 76 9.30 -9.11 17.30
CA GLY A 76 10.15 -8.45 18.29
C GLY A 76 10.79 -7.14 17.83
N LEU A 77 10.52 -6.70 16.60
CA LEU A 77 11.00 -5.43 16.05
C LEU A 77 10.02 -4.30 16.38
N GLN A 78 10.25 -3.62 17.51
CA GLN A 78 9.42 -2.49 17.99
C GLN A 78 9.78 -1.16 17.32
N LEU A 79 9.67 -1.12 16.00
CA LEU A 79 10.10 0.03 15.19
C LEU A 79 9.07 1.16 15.17
N ASP A 80 7.80 0.86 15.46
CA ASP A 80 6.71 1.82 15.39
C ASP A 80 6.36 2.39 16.79
N ALA A 81 6.43 3.71 16.94
CA ALA A 81 6.24 4.41 18.21
C ALA A 81 4.82 4.26 18.82
N PRO A 82 3.72 4.30 18.03
CA PRO A 82 2.37 3.99 18.49
C PRO A 82 2.24 2.57 19.06
N LEU A 83 2.84 1.58 18.41
CA LEU A 83 2.84 0.19 18.86
C LEU A 83 3.63 0.01 20.17
N LYS A 84 4.80 0.65 20.27
CA LYS A 84 5.67 0.62 21.45
C LYS A 84 5.03 1.26 22.69
N THR A 85 4.19 2.28 22.50
CA THR A 85 3.55 3.02 23.60
C THR A 85 2.23 2.39 24.06
N ARG A 86 1.49 1.74 23.17
CA ARG A 86 0.16 1.18 23.47
C ARG A 86 0.14 -0.31 23.79
N PHE A 87 1.12 -1.07 23.32
CA PHE A 87 1.16 -2.52 23.50
C PHE A 87 2.39 -2.95 24.28
N LYS A 88 2.24 -3.99 25.11
CA LYS A 88 3.39 -4.61 25.78
C LYS A 88 4.40 -5.10 24.73
N PRO A 89 5.70 -5.12 25.05
CA PRO A 89 6.69 -5.76 24.20
C PRO A 89 6.28 -7.16 23.75
N ALA A 90 6.54 -7.52 22.49
CA ALA A 90 6.14 -8.82 21.96
C ALA A 90 6.67 -10.03 22.76
N TRP A 91 7.82 -9.89 23.43
CA TRP A 91 8.39 -10.91 24.32
C TRP A 91 7.82 -10.91 25.76
N LEU A 92 6.96 -9.94 26.10
CA LEU A 92 6.21 -9.85 27.37
C LEU A 92 4.70 -10.02 27.14
N ASN A 93 4.28 -10.29 25.92
CA ASN A 93 2.89 -10.55 25.65
C ASN A 93 2.58 -11.99 26.04
N ASP A 94 1.72 -12.13 27.04
CA ASP A 94 1.09 -13.39 27.45
C ASP A 94 0.04 -13.85 26.42
N PHE A 95 0.28 -13.64 25.11
CA PHE A 95 -0.50 -14.28 24.05
C PHE A 95 -0.07 -15.75 23.94
N THR A 96 -0.22 -16.49 25.04
CA THR A 96 -0.34 -17.94 25.05
C THR A 96 -1.76 -18.27 24.61
N GLU A 97 -1.92 -18.90 23.45
CA GLU A 97 -3.02 -19.84 23.24
C GLU A 97 -2.88 -21.03 24.19
#